data_AF-A0A9Q2FKX3-F1
#
_entry.id   AF-A0A9Q2FKX3-F1
#
_cell.length_a   1.000
_cell.length_b   1.000
_cell.length_c   1.000
_cell.angle_alpha   90.00
_cell.angle_beta   90.00
_cell.angle_gamma   90.00
#
_symmetry.space_group_name_H-M   'P 1'
#
loop_
_entity.id
_entity.type
_entity.pdbx_description
1 polymer ?
#
loop_
_entity_poly.entity_id
_entity_poly.type
_entity_poly.pdbx_seq_one_letter_code
_entity_poly.pdbx_strand_id
1 'polypeptide(L)'
;MKNYKEDFDEFMIGVNGDNPIGIWWSLGLSDHDELSLKEKFNLFKEFFCFAIKENRIIEYDLKKNVAIFSRDEPDVVFDRIFSDFPWDKVDENSSDENKYFDIYMHTKFDGWATLCAGTHLFIPE
;
A
#
# COMPACT_ATOMS: atom_id res chain seq x y z
N MET A 1 -4.07 -7.98 -20.90
CA MET A 1 -3.77 -7.57 -19.51
C MET A 1 -2.33 -7.92 -19.24
N LYS A 2 -1.51 -6.95 -18.83
CA LYS A 2 -0.14 -7.19 -18.35
C LYS A 2 -0.24 -8.14 -17.14
N ASN A 3 0.63 -9.13 -17.04
CA ASN A 3 0.55 -10.15 -16.00
C ASN A 3 1.21 -9.62 -14.72
N TYR A 4 0.53 -8.71 -14.01
CA TYR A 4 1.06 -7.98 -12.84
C TYR A 4 1.65 -8.89 -11.75
N LYS A 5 1.28 -10.17 -11.70
CA LYS A 5 1.85 -11.16 -10.77
C LYS A 5 3.33 -11.46 -10.97
N GLU A 6 3.83 -11.46 -12.21
CA GLU A 6 5.27 -11.68 -12.46
C GLU A 6 6.09 -10.42 -12.11
N ASP A 7 5.44 -9.25 -12.09
CA ASP A 7 6.09 -7.96 -11.81
C ASP A 7 6.20 -7.69 -10.29
N PHE A 8 5.32 -8.24 -9.44
CA PHE A 8 5.31 -7.98 -7.99
C PHE A 8 6.59 -8.40 -7.27
N ASP A 9 7.20 -9.53 -7.63
CA ASP A 9 8.48 -9.95 -7.03
C ASP A 9 9.62 -8.96 -7.36
N GLU A 10 9.61 -8.37 -8.55
CA GLU A 10 10.59 -7.34 -8.94
C GLU A 10 10.35 -6.03 -8.17
N PHE A 11 9.09 -5.62 -8.03
CA PHE A 11 8.73 -4.43 -7.25
C PHE A 11 9.06 -4.56 -5.76
N MET A 12 8.96 -5.76 -5.19
CA MET A 12 9.30 -6.03 -3.80
C MET A 12 10.77 -5.71 -3.45
N ILE A 13 11.68 -5.64 -4.44
CA ILE A 13 13.08 -5.25 -4.23
C ILE A 13 13.18 -3.79 -3.76
N GLY A 14 12.24 -2.92 -4.16
CA GLY A 14 12.22 -1.49 -3.84
C GLY A 14 11.57 -1.13 -2.50
N VAL A 15 10.62 -1.91 -1.99
CA VAL A 15 9.67 -1.53 -0.93
C VAL A 15 10.25 -1.57 0.51
N ASN A 16 11.58 -1.47 0.67
CA ASN A 16 12.24 -1.60 1.97
C ASN A 16 12.13 -0.30 2.80
N GLY A 17 11.11 -0.22 3.65
CA GLY A 17 10.88 0.95 4.51
C GLY A 17 10.17 2.10 3.82
N ASP A 18 9.65 1.88 2.61
CA ASP A 18 8.91 2.89 1.88
C ASP A 18 7.56 3.19 2.55
N ASN A 19 7.23 4.48 2.59
CA ASN A 19 5.88 4.95 2.82
C ASN A 19 4.95 4.59 1.61
N PRO A 20 3.63 4.78 1.72
CA PRO A 20 2.67 4.37 0.72
C PRO A 20 2.95 4.99 -0.64
N ILE A 21 3.41 6.25 -0.66
CA ILE A 21 3.69 6.91 -1.92
C ILE A 21 4.93 6.33 -2.62
N GLY A 22 5.96 5.93 -1.87
CA GLY A 22 7.11 5.22 -2.43
C GLY A 22 6.70 3.89 -3.08
N ILE A 23 5.82 3.13 -2.41
CA ILE A 23 5.26 1.89 -2.96
C ILE A 23 4.41 2.16 -4.19
N TRP A 24 3.54 3.17 -4.12
CA TRP A 24 2.65 3.57 -5.22
C TRP A 24 3.41 3.98 -6.48
N TRP A 25 4.48 4.76 -6.33
CA TRP A 25 5.38 5.14 -7.41
C TRP A 25 6.16 3.94 -7.95
N SER A 26 6.65 3.07 -7.07
CA SER A 26 7.36 1.85 -7.48
C SER A 26 6.50 0.94 -8.33
N LEU A 27 5.19 0.88 -8.06
CA LEU A 27 4.21 0.14 -8.87
C LEU A 27 3.81 0.85 -10.17
N GLY A 28 4.31 2.07 -10.43
CA GLY A 28 3.98 2.87 -11.60
C GLY A 28 2.54 3.39 -11.63
N LEU A 29 1.80 3.34 -10.51
CA LEU A 29 0.37 3.67 -10.48
C LEU A 29 0.07 5.14 -10.73
N SER A 30 1.07 6.02 -10.56
CA SER A 30 0.96 7.44 -10.91
C SER A 30 0.91 7.69 -12.41
N ASP A 31 1.49 6.82 -13.23
CA ASP A 31 1.62 7.03 -14.69
C ASP A 31 0.45 6.41 -15.49
N HIS A 32 -0.48 5.74 -14.81
CA HIS A 32 -1.64 5.08 -15.42
C HIS A 32 -2.84 6.04 -15.53
N ASP A 33 -2.77 7.03 -16.42
CA ASP A 33 -3.86 8.01 -16.64
C ASP A 33 -5.18 7.37 -17.15
N GLU A 34 -5.11 6.15 -17.68
CA GLU A 34 -6.27 5.39 -18.17
C GLU A 34 -7.09 4.71 -17.08
N LEU A 35 -6.55 4.58 -15.86
CA LEU A 35 -7.22 3.94 -14.73
C LEU A 35 -7.82 4.98 -13.79
N SER A 36 -9.05 4.73 -13.32
CA SER A 36 -9.62 5.49 -12.21
C SER A 36 -8.81 5.31 -10.93
N LEU A 37 -8.90 6.25 -9.98
CA LEU A 37 -8.24 6.09 -8.68
C LEU A 37 -8.65 4.78 -7.99
N LYS A 38 -9.93 4.40 -8.11
CA LYS A 38 -10.46 3.17 -7.53
C LYS A 38 -9.83 1.91 -8.12
N GLU A 39 -9.60 1.88 -9.44
CA GLU A 39 -8.88 0.78 -10.10
C GLU A 39 -7.43 0.71 -9.64
N LYS A 40 -6.74 1.86 -9.56
CA LYS A 40 -5.36 1.92 -9.06
C LYS A 40 -5.27 1.50 -7.58
N PHE A 41 -6.22 1.91 -6.76
CA PHE A 41 -6.30 1.49 -5.35
C PHE A 41 -6.53 -0.01 -5.20
N ASN A 42 -7.34 -0.62 -6.07
CA ASN A 42 -7.51 -2.07 -6.08
C ASN A 42 -6.22 -2.79 -6.49
N LEU A 43 -5.46 -2.28 -7.47
CA LEU A 43 -4.14 -2.83 -7.80
C LEU A 43 -3.16 -2.70 -6.63
N PHE A 44 -3.18 -1.55 -5.96
CA PHE A 44 -2.40 -1.32 -4.75
C PHE A 44 -2.76 -2.30 -3.61
N LYS A 45 -4.06 -2.55 -3.43
CA LYS A 45 -4.58 -3.57 -2.50
C LYS A 45 -4.09 -4.97 -2.86
N GLU A 46 -4.15 -5.35 -4.13
CA GLU A 46 -3.66 -6.65 -4.60
C GLU A 46 -2.17 -6.84 -4.28
N PHE A 47 -1.35 -5.82 -4.52
CA PHE A 47 0.07 -5.83 -4.16
C PHE A 47 0.28 -5.98 -2.65
N PHE A 48 -0.40 -5.20 -1.83
CA PHE A 48 -0.29 -5.29 -0.37
C PHE A 48 -0.69 -6.67 0.14
N CYS A 49 -1.78 -7.23 -0.39
CA CYS A 49 -2.24 -8.56 -0.03
C CYS A 49 -1.22 -9.64 -0.40
N PHE A 50 -0.58 -9.50 -1.57
CA PHE A 50 0.53 -10.36 -1.98
C PHE A 50 1.72 -10.23 -1.00
N ALA A 51 2.17 -9.01 -0.72
CA ALA A 51 3.29 -8.75 0.17
C ALA A 51 3.07 -9.26 1.61
N ILE A 52 1.84 -9.19 2.13
CA ILE A 52 1.47 -9.78 3.42
C ILE A 52 1.57 -11.31 3.38
N LYS A 53 1.06 -11.97 2.32
CA LYS A 53 1.14 -13.43 2.16
C LYS A 53 2.58 -13.93 2.09
N GLU A 54 3.46 -13.15 1.46
CA GLU A 54 4.89 -13.43 1.37
C GLU A 54 5.68 -13.06 2.64
N ASN A 55 5.00 -12.66 3.73
CA ASN A 55 5.60 -12.18 4.98
C ASN A 55 6.61 -11.03 4.76
N ARG A 56 6.32 -10.16 3.79
CA ARG A 56 7.13 -8.98 3.47
C ARG A 56 6.56 -7.71 4.08
N ILE A 57 5.25 -7.64 4.22
CA ILE A 57 4.57 -6.55 4.92
C ILE A 57 3.79 -7.17 6.08
N ILE A 58 3.82 -6.50 7.23
CA ILE A 58 3.02 -6.88 8.39
C ILE A 58 2.25 -5.66 8.90
N GLU A 59 1.09 -5.90 9.50
CA GLU A 59 0.37 -4.87 10.22
C GLU A 59 1.18 -4.44 11.46
N TYR A 60 1.29 -3.13 11.69
CA TYR A 60 2.17 -2.58 12.71
C TYR A 60 1.54 -1.39 13.44
N ASP A 61 1.52 -1.45 14.77
CA ASP A 61 1.11 -0.34 15.63
C ASP A 61 2.33 0.51 15.95
N LEU A 62 2.51 1.61 15.21
CA LEU A 62 3.64 2.51 15.38
C LEU A 62 3.66 3.19 16.77
N LYS A 63 2.50 3.44 17.37
CA LYS A 63 2.40 4.09 18.70
C LYS A 63 2.86 3.15 19.81
N LYS A 64 2.55 1.87 19.68
CA LYS A 64 2.96 0.84 20.64
C LYS A 64 4.29 0.19 20.28
N ASN A 65 4.79 0.41 19.06
CA ASN A 65 5.99 -0.21 18.50
C ASN A 65 5.91 -1.75 18.51
N VAL A 66 4.78 -2.30 18.05
CA VAL A 66 4.52 -3.74 18.01
C VAL A 66 3.88 -4.18 16.70
N ALA A 67 4.24 -5.39 16.25
CA ALA A 67 3.55 -6.09 15.17
C ALA A 67 2.18 -6.59 15.63
N ILE A 68 1.19 -6.55 14.74
CA ILE A 68 -0.16 -7.07 14.96
C ILE A 68 -0.32 -8.39 14.21
N PHE A 69 -0.73 -9.43 14.94
CA PHE A 69 -1.02 -10.76 14.39
C PHE A 69 -2.49 -11.11 14.63
N SER A 70 -3.37 -10.51 13.82
CA SER A 70 -4.83 -10.59 13.99
C SER A 70 -5.45 -11.93 13.55
N ARG A 71 -4.77 -12.69 12.68
CA ARG A 71 -5.31 -13.85 11.92
C ARG A 71 -6.39 -13.48 10.90
N ASP A 72 -6.55 -12.19 10.62
CA ASP A 72 -7.45 -11.74 9.57
C ASP A 72 -6.83 -11.99 8.19
N GLU A 73 -7.69 -12.08 7.18
CA GLU A 73 -7.26 -12.19 5.79
C GLU A 73 -6.51 -10.91 5.34
N PRO A 74 -5.54 -11.00 4.41
CA PRO A 74 -4.72 -9.86 4.00
C PRO A 74 -5.51 -8.66 3.46
N ASP A 75 -6.65 -8.89 2.83
CA ASP A 75 -7.54 -7.83 2.33
C ASP A 75 -8.19 -7.04 3.47
N VAL A 76 -8.58 -7.72 4.54
CA VAL A 76 -9.11 -7.10 5.78
C VAL A 76 -8.01 -6.32 6.50
N VAL A 77 -6.78 -6.82 6.51
CA VAL A 77 -5.62 -6.10 7.06
C VAL A 77 -5.37 -4.82 6.27
N PHE A 78 -5.33 -4.90 4.93
CA PHE A 78 -5.18 -3.73 4.07
C PHE A 78 -6.28 -2.70 4.30
N ASP A 79 -7.56 -3.13 4.31
CA ASP A 79 -8.69 -2.22 4.52
C ASP A 79 -8.60 -1.51 5.87
N ARG A 80 -8.02 -2.15 6.89
CA ARG A 80 -7.80 -1.52 8.21
C ARG A 80 -6.68 -0.49 8.17
N ILE A 81 -5.57 -0.81 7.53
CA ILE A 81 -4.42 0.10 7.37
C ILE A 81 -4.88 1.39 6.71
N PHE A 82 -5.67 1.29 5.63
CA PHE A 82 -6.13 2.42 4.82
C PHE A 82 -7.57 2.87 5.15
N SER A 83 -8.12 2.46 6.29
CA SER A 83 -9.51 2.76 6.71
C SER A 83 -9.78 4.24 6.93
N ASP A 84 -8.73 5.04 7.12
CA ASP A 84 -8.77 6.48 7.35
C ASP A 84 -8.76 7.30 6.05
N PHE A 85 -8.63 6.66 4.88
CA PHE A 85 -8.69 7.37 3.61
C PHE A 85 -10.11 7.91 3.36
N PRO A 86 -10.29 9.24 3.20
CA PRO A 86 -11.61 9.86 3.10
C PRO A 86 -12.18 9.77 1.68
N TRP A 87 -12.62 8.56 1.31
CA TRP A 87 -13.25 8.29 0.00
C TRP A 87 -14.41 9.24 -0.34
N ASP A 88 -15.13 9.74 0.67
CA ASP A 88 -16.24 10.69 0.51
C ASP A 88 -15.83 12.06 -0.03
N LYS A 89 -14.53 12.40 0.04
CA LYS A 89 -13.95 13.64 -0.49
C LYS A 89 -13.39 13.50 -1.89
N VAL A 90 -13.35 12.29 -2.43
CA VAL A 90 -12.88 12.02 -3.79
C VAL A 90 -14.02 12.33 -4.75
N ASP A 91 -13.81 13.30 -5.64
CA ASP A 91 -14.71 13.54 -6.77
C ASP A 91 -14.24 12.69 -7.96
N GLU A 92 -14.92 11.55 -8.16
CA GLU A 92 -14.65 10.59 -9.25
C GLU A 92 -14.78 11.22 -10.65
N ASN A 93 -15.40 12.40 -10.78
CA ASN A 93 -15.55 13.12 -12.06
C ASN A 93 -14.53 14.25 -12.24
N SER A 94 -13.63 14.46 -11.28
CA SER A 94 -12.63 15.51 -11.31
C SER A 94 -11.32 15.03 -11.94
N SER A 95 -10.69 15.88 -12.75
CA SER A 95 -9.31 15.64 -13.22
C SER A 95 -8.28 15.63 -12.08
N ASP A 96 -8.68 16.11 -10.89
CA ASP A 96 -7.83 16.17 -9.69
C ASP A 96 -8.06 14.98 -8.74
N GLU A 97 -8.77 13.93 -9.17
CA GLU A 97 -9.05 12.73 -8.35
C GLU A 97 -7.77 12.19 -7.67
N ASN A 98 -6.67 12.10 -8.43
CA ASN A 98 -5.37 11.61 -7.94
C ASN A 98 -4.73 12.55 -6.90
N LYS A 99 -4.97 13.86 -6.96
CA LYS A 99 -4.26 14.84 -6.11
C LYS A 99 -4.57 14.67 -4.63
N TYR A 100 -5.82 14.36 -4.28
CA TYR A 100 -6.20 14.10 -2.89
C TYR A 100 -5.58 12.80 -2.37
N PHE A 101 -5.54 11.78 -3.23
CA PHE A 101 -4.90 10.53 -2.90
C PHE A 101 -3.40 10.68 -2.74
N ASP A 102 -2.71 11.41 -3.61
CA ASP A 102 -1.28 11.69 -3.51
C ASP A 102 -0.92 12.38 -2.19
N ILE A 103 -1.71 13.40 -1.80
CA ILE A 103 -1.54 14.08 -0.51
C ILE A 103 -1.73 13.10 0.64
N TYR A 104 -2.77 12.26 0.59
CA TYR A 104 -2.99 11.22 1.61
C TYR A 104 -1.79 10.29 1.72
N MET A 105 -1.31 9.76 0.59
CA MET A 105 -0.19 8.82 0.51
C MET A 105 1.12 9.44 1.04
N HIS A 106 1.34 10.74 0.85
CA HIS A 106 2.45 11.47 1.45
C HIS A 106 2.36 11.62 2.98
N THR A 107 1.16 11.57 3.55
CA THR A 107 0.92 11.78 4.99
C THR A 107 0.69 10.51 5.78
N LYS A 108 0.50 9.39 5.09
CA LYS A 108 0.23 8.09 5.69
C LYS A 108 1.55 7.37 5.95
N PHE A 109 1.95 7.21 7.21
CA PHE A 109 3.20 6.55 7.62
C PHE A 109 2.98 5.46 8.68
N ASP A 110 1.73 5.05 8.90
CA ASP A 110 1.34 4.13 9.97
C ASP A 110 0.46 2.97 9.48
N GLY A 111 0.45 1.89 10.27
CA GLY A 111 -0.38 0.71 10.01
C GLY A 111 0.38 -0.48 9.45
N TRP A 112 1.58 -0.30 8.90
CA TRP A 112 2.43 -1.42 8.44
C TRP A 112 3.91 -1.22 8.73
N ALA A 113 4.66 -2.31 8.58
CA ALA A 113 6.11 -2.35 8.53
C ALA A 113 6.55 -3.37 7.47
N THR A 114 7.73 -3.15 6.88
CA THR A 114 8.34 -4.10 5.93
C THR A 114 9.25 -5.07 6.68
N LEU A 115 9.07 -6.36 6.47
CA LEU A 115 9.89 -7.44 7.02
C LEU A 115 10.91 -7.93 5.97
N CYS A 116 12.17 -7.57 6.16
CA CYS A 116 13.27 -8.01 5.31
C CYS A 116 13.86 -9.34 5.80
N ALA A 117 13.98 -10.29 4.86
CA ALA A 117 14.49 -11.63 5.10
C ALA A 117 13.91 -12.33 6.34
N GLY A 118 12.66 -12.00 6.72
CA GLY A 118 11.98 -12.58 7.88
C GLY A 118 12.53 -12.17 9.25
N THR A 119 13.48 -11.23 9.33
CA THR A 119 14.25 -11.00 10.57
C THR A 119 14.46 -9.52 10.92
N HIS A 120 14.35 -8.62 9.95
CA HIS A 120 14.56 -7.19 10.17
C HIS A 120 13.31 -6.40 9.78
N LEU A 121 12.90 -5.46 10.64
CA LEU A 121 11.74 -4.60 10.42
C LEU A 121 12.19 -3.21 10.00
N PHE A 122 11.74 -2.76 8.84
CA PHE A 122 11.77 -1.36 8.44
C PHE A 122 10.40 -0.73 8.69
N ILE A 123 10.41 0.39 9.39
CA ILE A 123 9.22 1.21 9.61
C ILE A 123 9.16 2.22 8.45
N PRO A 124 7.96 2.50 7.90
CA PRO A 124 7.80 3.54 6.88
C PRO A 124 8.39 4.89 7.33
N GLU A 125 9.24 5.49 6.50
CA GLU A 125 9.79 6.86 6.69
C GLU A 125 9.16 7.89 5.75
#